data_AF-A0A2E7WZM2-F1
#
_entry.id   AF-A0A2E7WZM2-F1
#
_cell.length_a   1.000
_cell.length_b   1.000
_cell.length_c   1.000
_cell.angle_alpha   90.00
_cell.angle_beta   90.00
_cell.angle_gamma   90.00
#
_symmetry.space_group_name_H-M   'P 1'
#
loop_
_entity.id
_entity.type
_entity.pdbx_description
1 polymer ?
#
loop_
_entity_poly.entity_id
_entity_poly.type
_entity_poly.pdbx_seq_one_letter_code
_entity_poly.pdbx_strand_id
1 'polypeptide(L)' 'MMASLPWNKKNPKPKSQRTTLTPAQKARAKARAKAAGRSYPNLVDNMAVKKKARTT' A
#
# COMPACT_ATOMS: atom_id res chain seq x y z
N MET A 1 7.47 -38.11 4.71
CA MET A 1 6.97 -36.73 4.86
C MET A 1 7.67 -35.87 3.81
N MET A 2 6.93 -35.32 2.84
CA MET A 2 7.52 -34.44 1.83
C MET A 2 7.89 -33.10 2.49
N ALA A 3 9.14 -32.66 2.35
CA ALA A 3 9.58 -31.38 2.89
C ALA A 3 8.83 -30.23 2.20
N SER A 4 8.22 -29.32 2.97
CA SER A 4 7.56 -28.15 2.39
C SER A 4 8.61 -27.18 1.84
N LEU A 5 8.60 -26.98 0.53
CA LEU A 5 9.47 -26.01 -0.14
C LEU A 5 9.18 -24.59 0.38
N PRO A 6 10.18 -23.71 0.46
CA PRO A 6 10.01 -22.38 1.04
C PRO A 6 8.91 -21.54 0.37
N TRP A 7 8.64 -21.74 -0.92
CA TRP A 7 7.56 -21.07 -1.66
C TRP A 7 6.15 -21.61 -1.39
N ASN A 8 6.01 -22.78 -0.77
CA ASN A 8 4.72 -23.32 -0.35
C ASN A 8 4.24 -22.73 0.99
N LYS A 9 5.10 -21.95 1.68
CA LYS A 9 4.76 -21.32 2.95
C LYS A 9 3.79 -20.16 2.72
N LYS A 10 2.67 -20.18 3.43
CA LYS A 10 1.73 -19.05 3.45
C LYS A 10 2.43 -17.82 4.01
N ASN A 11 2.03 -16.64 3.54
CA ASN A 11 2.50 -15.38 4.12
C ASN A 11 2.12 -15.35 5.61
N PRO A 12 3.10 -15.16 6.53
CA PRO A 12 2.83 -15.16 7.97
C PRO A 12 1.90 -14.03 8.39
N LYS A 13 1.79 -12.96 7.59
CA LYS A 13 0.87 -11.86 7.82
C LYS A 13 -0.51 -12.17 7.22
N PRO A 14 -1.55 -12.38 8.07
CA PRO A 14 -2.90 -12.64 7.60
C PRO A 14 -3.44 -11.44 6.82
N LYS A 15 -4.36 -11.70 5.90
CA LYS A 15 -4.91 -10.68 4.99
C LYS A 15 -5.55 -9.51 5.74
N SER A 16 -6.20 -9.77 6.88
CA SER A 16 -6.82 -8.77 7.76
C SER A 16 -5.82 -7.77 8.34
N GLN A 17 -4.57 -8.18 8.59
CA GLN A 17 -3.54 -7.29 9.11
C GLN A 17 -2.82 -6.49 8.01
N ARG A 18 -3.10 -6.79 6.73
CA ARG A 18 -2.47 -6.08 5.60
C ARG A 18 -3.11 -4.71 5.45
N THR A 19 -2.30 -3.67 5.60
CA THR A 19 -2.74 -2.30 5.38
C THR A 19 -2.70 -1.96 3.90
N THR A 20 -3.83 -1.57 3.34
CA THR A 20 -3.95 -1.03 1.98
C THR A 20 -4.49 0.39 2.05
N LEU A 21 -4.30 1.17 0.99
CA LEU A 21 -4.97 2.47 0.88
C LEU A 21 -6.45 2.26 0.57
N THR A 22 -7.32 2.96 1.28
CA THR A 22 -8.74 3.06 0.94
C THR A 22 -8.93 3.75 -0.42
N PRO A 23 -10.08 3.61 -1.09
CA PRO A 23 -10.36 4.32 -2.35
C PRO A 23 -10.16 5.84 -2.24
N ALA A 24 -10.61 6.44 -1.13
CA ALA A 24 -10.42 7.87 -0.87
C ALA A 24 -8.93 8.25 -0.71
N GLN A 25 -8.14 7.41 -0.04
CA GLN A 25 -6.70 7.63 0.09
C GLN A 25 -5.98 7.50 -1.26
N LYS A 26 -6.40 6.55 -2.12
CA LYS A 26 -5.86 6.43 -3.48
C LYS A 26 -6.15 7.68 -4.31
N ALA A 27 -7.36 8.26 -4.20
CA ALA A 27 -7.70 9.52 -4.86
C ALA A 27 -6.79 10.67 -4.38
N ARG A 28 -6.54 10.78 -3.07
CA ARG A 28 -5.59 11.76 -2.51
C ARG A 28 -4.17 11.57 -3.04
N ALA A 29 -3.71 10.34 -3.19
CA ALA A 29 -2.37 10.06 -3.74
C ALA A 29 -2.29 10.46 -5.22
N LYS A 30 -3.31 10.15 -6.02
CA LYS A 30 -3.41 10.59 -7.42
C LYS A 30 -3.42 12.12 -7.54
N ALA A 31 -4.15 12.82 -6.68
CA ALA A 31 -4.18 14.28 -6.66
C ALA A 31 -2.78 14.88 -6.36
N ARG A 32 -2.06 14.30 -5.40
CA ARG A 32 -0.67 14.68 -5.10
C ARG A 32 0.27 14.44 -6.28
N ALA A 33 0.14 13.32 -6.98
CA ALA A 33 0.92 13.03 -8.17
C ALA A 33 0.65 14.04 -9.29
N LYS A 34 -0.63 14.36 -9.54
CA LYS A 34 -1.06 15.36 -10.53
C LYS A 34 -0.52 16.75 -10.20
N ALA A 35 -0.57 17.17 -8.94
CA ALA A 35 0.00 18.45 -8.49
C ALA A 35 1.51 18.54 -8.73
N ALA A 36 2.20 17.40 -8.73
CA ALA A 36 3.63 17.29 -9.05
C ALA A 36 3.91 16.97 -10.53
N GLY A 37 2.90 17.07 -11.42
CA GLY A 37 3.06 16.85 -12.86
C GLY A 37 3.22 15.38 -13.29
N ARG A 38 2.93 14.42 -12.42
CA ARG A 38 3.11 12.99 -12.69
C ARG A 38 1.78 12.31 -13.01
N SER A 39 1.76 11.47 -14.05
CA SER A 39 0.54 10.77 -14.51
C SER A 39 -0.01 9.78 -13.48
N TYR A 40 0.86 9.20 -12.65
CA TYR A 40 0.48 8.21 -11.64
C TYR A 40 1.18 8.45 -10.29
N PRO A 41 0.53 8.09 -9.17
CA PRO A 41 1.15 8.16 -7.86
C PRO A 41 2.25 7.11 -7.73
N ASN A 42 3.38 7.53 -7.17
CA ASN A 42 4.48 6.64 -6.84
C ASN A 42 4.39 6.22 -5.36
N LEU A 43 5.42 5.51 -4.88
CA LEU A 43 5.50 5.11 -3.48
C LEU A 43 5.47 6.31 -2.52
N VAL A 44 6.13 7.42 -2.85
CA VAL A 44 6.21 8.60 -1.99
C VAL A 44 4.83 9.22 -1.78
N ASP A 45 4.00 9.32 -2.82
CA ASP A 45 2.64 9.85 -2.68
C ASP A 45 1.77 8.95 -1.82
N ASN A 46 1.83 7.65 -2.10
CA ASN A 46 1.06 6.64 -1.36
C ASN A 46 1.46 6.65 0.13
N MET A 47 2.75 6.76 0.42
CA MET A 47 3.28 6.81 1.78
C MET A 47 2.96 8.13 2.48
N ALA A 48 2.99 9.27 1.77
CA ALA A 48 2.59 10.56 2.33
C ALA A 48 1.13 10.55 2.78
N VAL A 49 0.22 10.01 1.94
CA VAL A 49 -1.19 9.86 2.30
C VAL A 49 -1.36 8.89 3.46
N LYS A 50 -0.64 7.77 3.46
CA LYS A 50 -0.69 6.78 4.55
C LYS A 50 -0.22 7.38 5.88
N LYS A 51 0.85 8.18 5.87
CA LYS A 51 1.35 8.88 7.05
C LYS A 51 0.28 9.83 7.58
N LYS A 52 -0.29 10.66 6.71
CA LYS A 52 -1.35 11.61 7.10
C LYS A 52 -2.56 10.90 7.72
N ALA A 53 -2.99 9.78 7.14
CA ALA A 53 -4.11 8.99 7.65
C ALA A 53 -3.85 8.25 8.97
N ARG A 54 -2.60 8.16 9.44
CA ARG A 54 -2.27 7.63 10.77
C ARG A 54 -2.20 8.73 11.83
N THR A 55 -1.94 9.97 11.41
CA THR A 55 -1.74 11.11 12.30
C THR A 55 -3.04 11.89 12.54
N THR A 56 -4.00 11.74 11.64
CA THR A 56 -5.40 12.18 11.82
C THR A 56 -6.19 11.05 12.44
#